data_AF-A0A3P7L9F1-F1
#
_entry.id   AF-A0A3P7L9F1-F1
#
_cell.length_a   1.000
_cell.length_b   1.000
_cell.length_c   1.000
_cell.angle_alpha   90.00
_cell.angle_beta   90.00
_cell.angle_gamma   90.00
#
_symmetry.space_group_name_H-M   'P 1'
#
loop_
_entity.id
_entity.type
_entity.pdbx_description
1 polymer ?
#
loop_
_entity_poly.entity_id
_entity_poly.type
_entity_poly.pdbx_seq_one_letter_code
_entity_poly.pdbx_strand_id
1 'polypeptide(L)'
;MLDYQTPHPEEADLFFASINSSSHSNCQRFRWAFMPQEVSPVAEQEAAYPLAFTIVAHRNVRQLARLLRMIHRPANFYCIHIDRRSAPVFSQAVEGIATCFGSNVHVVPTESRVAVTWGDATVLKPQLLCAEMALKQSGWRYLLNLAGEEMPLRTNLELIAAMQALNGSNLVEGARLGSYIYRTGGVKLPNQINRSIPK
;
A
#
# COMPACT_ATOMS: atom_id res chain seq x y z
N MET A 1 15.98 15.58 -15.43
CA MET A 1 15.14 14.42 -15.06
C MET A 1 16.08 13.22 -15.11
N LEU A 2 16.70 12.87 -13.98
CA LEU A 2 17.70 11.80 -13.93
C LEU A 2 16.97 10.46 -13.89
N ASP A 3 17.14 9.66 -14.94
CA ASP A 3 16.67 8.28 -15.00
C ASP A 3 17.28 7.49 -13.84
N TYR A 4 16.44 7.16 -12.86
CA TYR A 4 16.73 6.18 -11.80
C TYR A 4 16.62 4.74 -12.34
N GLN A 5 17.06 4.52 -13.58
CA GLN A 5 17.31 3.18 -14.09
C GLN A 5 18.65 2.72 -13.53
N THR A 6 18.61 2.10 -12.34
CA THR A 6 19.72 1.25 -11.90
C THR A 6 20.02 0.22 -12.99
N PRO A 7 21.30 -0.08 -13.30
CA PRO A 7 21.65 -0.91 -14.46
C PRO A 7 21.07 -2.33 -14.45
N HIS A 8 20.62 -2.84 -13.29
CA HIS A 8 20.03 -4.17 -13.16
C HIS A 8 18.77 -4.16 -12.28
N PRO A 9 17.59 -3.78 -12.81
CA PRO A 9 16.31 -4.08 -12.19
C PRO A 9 16.18 -5.59 -11.90
N GLU A 10 16.75 -6.42 -12.76
CA GLU A 10 16.71 -7.89 -12.66
C GLU A 10 17.44 -8.47 -11.45
N GLU A 11 18.57 -7.91 -11.00
CA GLU A 11 19.31 -8.49 -9.87
C GLU A 11 18.51 -8.45 -8.56
N ALA A 12 17.82 -7.32 -8.32
CA ALA A 12 16.99 -7.18 -7.13
C ALA A 12 15.76 -8.08 -7.23
N ASP A 13 15.12 -8.13 -8.40
CA ASP A 13 13.98 -9.00 -8.66
C ASP A 13 14.38 -10.47 -8.44
N LEU A 14 15.50 -10.93 -9.02
CA LEU A 14 16.02 -12.29 -8.85
C LEU A 14 16.40 -12.59 -7.39
N PHE A 15 17.02 -11.63 -6.69
CA PHE A 15 17.36 -11.78 -5.27
C PHE A 15 16.13 -12.08 -4.43
N PHE A 16 15.06 -11.29 -4.58
CA PHE A 16 13.84 -11.49 -3.81
C PHE A 16 12.99 -12.66 -4.33
N ALA A 17 12.98 -12.92 -5.63
CA ALA A 17 12.27 -14.06 -6.23
C ALA A 17 12.84 -15.41 -5.79
N SER A 18 14.13 -15.45 -5.39
CA SER A 18 14.74 -16.66 -4.81
C SER A 18 14.19 -17.03 -3.42
N ILE A 19 13.52 -16.09 -2.73
CA ILE A 19 13.03 -16.31 -1.36
C ILE A 19 11.78 -17.18 -1.39
N ASN A 20 11.85 -18.33 -0.74
CA ASN A 20 10.73 -19.29 -0.65
C ASN A 20 10.21 -19.50 0.78
N SER A 21 10.85 -18.92 1.79
CA SER A 21 10.45 -19.03 3.19
C SER A 21 11.00 -17.90 4.04
N SER A 22 10.43 -17.70 5.24
CA SER A 22 10.94 -16.76 6.24
C SER A 22 12.33 -17.16 6.79
N SER A 23 12.70 -18.44 6.70
CA SER A 23 14.01 -18.96 7.10
C SER A 23 15.07 -18.92 5.99
N HIS A 24 14.70 -18.53 4.76
CA HIS A 24 15.62 -18.42 3.65
C HIS A 24 16.75 -17.40 3.94
N SER A 25 17.99 -17.70 3.54
CA SER A 25 19.16 -16.87 3.86
C SER A 25 19.03 -15.42 3.36
N ASN A 26 18.53 -15.22 2.14
CA ASN A 26 18.25 -13.88 1.60
C ASN A 26 17.17 -13.13 2.38
N CYS A 27 16.18 -13.85 2.93
CA CYS A 27 15.14 -13.27 3.77
C CYS A 27 15.70 -12.83 5.12
N GLN A 28 16.50 -13.68 5.77
CA GLN A 28 17.21 -13.36 7.00
C GLN A 28 18.14 -12.15 6.81
N ARG A 29 18.91 -12.12 5.71
CA ARG A 29 19.79 -10.99 5.35
C ARG A 29 19.00 -9.71 5.12
N PHE A 30 17.86 -9.80 4.44
CA PHE A 30 16.98 -8.66 4.25
C PHE A 30 16.50 -8.12 5.61
N ARG A 31 15.94 -8.99 6.46
CA ARG A 31 15.41 -8.65 7.80
C ARG A 31 16.48 -8.10 8.76
N TRP A 32 17.70 -8.64 8.71
CA TRP A 32 18.79 -8.28 9.63
C TRP A 32 19.03 -6.78 9.74
N ALA A 33 18.82 -6.04 8.65
CA ALA A 33 19.07 -4.61 8.59
C ALA A 33 17.96 -3.72 9.19
N PHE A 34 16.82 -4.28 9.63
CA PHE A 34 15.68 -3.45 10.09
C PHE A 34 14.73 -4.13 11.08
N MET A 35 15.06 -5.32 11.60
CA MET A 35 14.18 -6.02 12.54
C MET A 35 13.88 -5.10 13.74
N PRO A 36 12.62 -4.74 13.99
CA PRO A 36 12.27 -3.90 15.13
C PRO A 36 12.72 -4.58 16.43
N GLN A 37 13.17 -3.81 17.41
CA GLN A 37 13.18 -4.32 18.78
C GLN A 37 11.73 -4.66 19.15
N GLU A 38 11.42 -5.95 19.25
CA GLU A 38 10.05 -6.44 19.47
C GLU A 38 9.46 -5.98 20.81
N VAL A 39 10.31 -5.50 21.73
CA VAL A 39 9.92 -5.01 23.05
C VAL A 39 10.45 -3.59 23.24
N SER A 40 9.57 -2.60 23.06
CA SER A 40 9.81 -1.22 23.45
C SER A 40 8.48 -0.53 23.80
N PRO A 41 8.47 0.53 24.62
CA PRO A 41 7.25 1.29 24.90
C PRO A 41 6.58 1.86 23.64
N VAL A 42 7.38 2.17 22.60
CA VAL A 42 6.87 2.63 21.30
C VAL A 42 6.11 1.49 20.60
N ALA A 43 6.64 0.27 20.61
CA ALA A 43 5.99 -0.89 19.99
C ALA A 43 4.63 -1.21 20.65
N GLU A 44 4.53 -1.07 21.98
CA GLU A 44 3.26 -1.23 22.70
C GLU A 44 2.22 -0.18 22.31
N GLN A 45 2.64 1.09 22.20
CA GLN A 45 1.77 2.18 21.74
C GLN A 45 1.30 1.97 20.30
N GLU A 46 2.19 1.56 19.41
CA GLU A 46 1.86 1.24 18.02
C GLU A 46 0.90 0.04 17.93
N ALA A 47 1.09 -0.98 18.77
CA ALA A 47 0.23 -2.17 18.82
C ALA A 47 -1.19 -1.86 19.35
N ALA A 48 -1.34 -0.85 20.21
CA ALA A 48 -2.64 -0.43 20.73
C ALA A 48 -3.52 0.29 19.68
N TYR A 49 -2.95 0.72 18.56
CA TYR A 49 -3.68 1.42 17.50
C TYR A 49 -3.33 0.89 16.09
N PRO A 50 -3.76 -0.34 15.75
CA PRO A 50 -3.38 -0.96 14.49
C PRO A 50 -3.94 -0.21 13.27
N LEU A 51 -3.13 -0.13 12.22
CA LEU A 51 -3.49 0.46 10.92
C LEU A 51 -3.55 -0.62 9.85
N ALA A 52 -4.37 -0.41 8.82
CA ALA A 52 -4.42 -1.22 7.62
C ALA A 52 -3.83 -0.45 6.42
N PHE A 53 -3.07 -1.12 5.58
CA PHE A 53 -2.47 -0.56 4.38
C PHE A 53 -2.86 -1.36 3.15
N THR A 54 -3.27 -0.68 2.09
CA THR A 54 -3.49 -1.27 0.77
C THR A 54 -2.42 -0.73 -0.18
N ILE A 55 -1.63 -1.60 -0.80
CA ILE A 55 -0.46 -1.23 -1.59
C ILE A 55 -0.64 -1.78 -3.00
N VAL A 56 -0.63 -0.91 -4.01
CA VAL A 56 -0.69 -1.33 -5.42
C VAL A 56 0.68 -1.20 -6.05
N ALA A 57 1.23 -2.31 -6.52
CA ALA A 57 2.58 -2.40 -7.06
C ALA A 57 2.56 -2.99 -8.48
N HIS A 58 3.44 -2.49 -9.35
CA HIS A 58 3.55 -2.97 -10.74
C HIS A 58 4.99 -3.07 -11.26
N ARG A 59 5.99 -2.55 -10.52
CA ARG A 59 7.42 -2.60 -10.84
C ARG A 59 8.28 -2.21 -9.64
N ASN A 60 9.60 -2.29 -9.83
CA ASN A 60 10.64 -1.82 -8.92
C ASN A 60 10.55 -2.42 -7.50
N VAL A 61 10.95 -3.69 -7.41
CA VAL A 61 10.87 -4.43 -6.14
C VAL A 61 11.68 -3.77 -5.03
N ARG A 62 12.78 -3.09 -5.36
CA ARG A 62 13.66 -2.43 -4.39
C ARG A 62 12.94 -1.29 -3.66
N GLN A 63 12.14 -0.50 -4.38
CA GLN A 63 11.33 0.55 -3.77
C GLN A 63 10.24 -0.06 -2.89
N LEU A 64 9.51 -1.07 -3.37
CA LEU A 64 8.48 -1.73 -2.57
C LEU A 64 9.06 -2.35 -1.28
N ALA A 65 10.19 -3.05 -1.39
CA ALA A 65 10.91 -3.62 -0.24
C ALA A 65 11.28 -2.53 0.78
N ARG A 66 11.73 -1.36 0.30
CA ARG A 66 12.06 -0.22 1.15
C ARG A 66 10.83 0.40 1.81
N LEU A 67 9.73 0.56 1.07
CA LEU A 67 8.47 1.04 1.60
C LEU A 67 8.01 0.14 2.75
N LEU A 68 7.90 -1.17 2.51
CA LEU A 68 7.49 -2.14 3.53
C LEU A 68 8.38 -2.10 4.77
N ARG A 69 9.70 -1.99 4.60
CA ARG A 69 10.64 -1.82 5.73
C ARG A 69 10.33 -0.60 6.59
N MET A 70 9.91 0.51 5.97
CA MET A 70 9.66 1.76 6.69
C MET A 70 8.32 1.73 7.42
N ILE A 71 7.29 1.12 6.83
CA ILE A 71 5.93 1.14 7.38
C ILE A 71 5.57 -0.10 8.20
N HIS A 72 6.27 -1.23 8.08
CA HIS A 72 5.88 -2.49 8.72
C HIS A 72 5.88 -2.38 10.25
N ARG A 73 4.77 -2.81 10.85
CA ARG A 73 4.62 -3.10 12.28
C ARG A 73 3.86 -4.41 12.46
N PRO A 74 4.20 -5.24 13.47
CA PRO A 74 3.55 -6.53 13.67
C PRO A 74 2.03 -6.47 13.87
N ALA A 75 1.52 -5.41 14.50
CA ALA A 75 0.09 -5.25 14.76
C ALA A 75 -0.72 -4.77 13.55
N ASN A 76 -0.07 -4.11 12.59
CA ASN A 76 -0.74 -3.55 11.41
C ASN A 76 -1.11 -4.65 10.40
N PHE A 77 -2.01 -4.34 9.48
CA PHE A 77 -2.38 -5.19 8.35
C PHE A 77 -1.87 -4.60 7.04
N TYR A 78 -1.34 -5.44 6.15
CA TYR A 78 -0.87 -5.02 4.82
C TYR A 78 -1.44 -5.94 3.75
N CYS A 79 -2.07 -5.35 2.73
CA CYS A 79 -2.43 -6.04 1.50
C CYS A 79 -1.66 -5.44 0.33
N ILE A 80 -1.03 -6.30 -0.47
CA ILE A 80 -0.28 -5.93 -1.66
C ILE A 80 -0.99 -6.51 -2.87
N HIS A 81 -1.48 -5.64 -3.75
CA HIS A 81 -1.95 -6.01 -5.07
C HIS A 81 -0.82 -5.81 -6.08
N ILE A 82 -0.56 -6.84 -6.88
CA ILE A 82 0.40 -6.79 -7.99
C ILE A 82 -0.41 -6.66 -9.29
N ASP A 83 -0.11 -5.68 -10.15
CA ASP A 83 -0.76 -5.56 -11.46
C ASP A 83 -0.58 -6.88 -12.23
N ARG A 84 -1.68 -7.42 -12.76
CA ARG A 84 -1.71 -8.69 -13.50
C ARG A 84 -0.73 -8.75 -14.68
N ARG A 85 -0.33 -7.60 -15.23
CA ARG A 85 0.60 -7.48 -16.36
C ARG A 85 2.06 -7.30 -15.92
N SER A 86 2.34 -7.29 -14.62
CA SER A 86 3.72 -7.19 -14.12
C SER A 86 4.55 -8.39 -14.57
N ALA A 87 5.86 -8.19 -14.71
CA ALA A 87 6.77 -9.26 -15.07
C ALA A 87 6.67 -10.43 -14.06
N PRO A 88 6.72 -11.70 -14.51
CA PRO A 88 6.64 -12.85 -13.60
C PRO A 88 7.69 -12.82 -12.50
N VAL A 89 8.93 -12.42 -12.82
CA VAL A 89 10.02 -12.29 -11.85
C VAL A 89 9.71 -11.24 -10.79
N PHE A 90 9.10 -10.11 -11.17
CA PHE A 90 8.66 -9.10 -10.21
C PHE A 90 7.57 -9.65 -9.30
N SER A 91 6.57 -10.37 -9.83
CA SER A 91 5.53 -10.98 -8.99
C SER A 91 6.12 -11.97 -7.97
N GLN A 92 7.02 -12.85 -8.40
CA GLN A 92 7.73 -13.78 -7.52
C GLN A 92 8.55 -13.04 -6.47
N ALA A 93 9.20 -11.94 -6.85
CA ALA A 93 9.99 -11.11 -5.95
C ALA A 93 9.13 -10.46 -4.86
N VAL A 94 7.95 -9.94 -5.20
CA VAL A 94 6.99 -9.38 -4.22
C VAL A 94 6.45 -10.46 -3.29
N GLU A 95 6.12 -11.65 -3.82
CA GLU A 95 5.69 -12.80 -3.03
C GLU A 95 6.80 -13.24 -2.04
N GLY A 96 8.04 -13.34 -2.52
CA GLY A 96 9.21 -13.64 -1.69
C GLY A 96 9.41 -12.60 -0.57
N ILE A 97 9.28 -11.31 -0.87
CA ILE A 97 9.32 -10.24 0.15
C ILE A 97 8.24 -10.42 1.22
N ALA A 98 7.00 -10.73 0.82
CA ALA A 98 5.90 -10.87 1.77
C ALA A 98 6.20 -11.96 2.82
N THR A 99 6.84 -13.07 2.42
CA THR A 99 7.26 -14.13 3.37
C THR A 99 8.23 -13.62 4.46
N CYS A 100 8.93 -12.52 4.20
CA CYS A 100 9.86 -11.92 5.15
C CYS A 100 9.24 -11.03 6.21
N PHE A 101 7.95 -10.71 6.15
CA PHE A 101 7.32 -9.79 7.11
C PHE A 101 6.33 -10.47 8.08
N GLY A 102 6.10 -11.78 7.92
CA GLY A 102 5.20 -12.55 8.78
C GLY A 102 3.78 -12.65 8.21
N SER A 103 2.84 -13.09 9.05
CA SER A 103 1.48 -13.41 8.62
C SER A 103 0.59 -12.20 8.35
N ASN A 104 1.02 -10.98 8.71
CA ASN A 104 0.23 -9.76 8.57
C ASN A 104 0.44 -9.01 7.24
N VAL A 105 1.30 -9.55 6.36
CA VAL A 105 1.49 -9.06 4.99
C VAL A 105 0.93 -10.08 4.01
N HIS A 106 -0.10 -9.67 3.27
CA HIS A 106 -0.83 -10.51 2.35
C HIS A 106 -0.64 -10.03 0.91
N VAL A 107 -0.39 -10.95 -0.01
CA VAL A 107 -0.37 -10.65 -1.45
C VAL A 107 -1.68 -11.15 -2.05
N VAL A 108 -2.31 -10.32 -2.89
CA VAL A 108 -3.54 -10.71 -3.60
C VAL A 108 -3.25 -11.94 -4.49
N PRO A 109 -4.07 -13.00 -4.40
CA PRO A 109 -3.92 -14.20 -5.22
C PRO A 109 -3.93 -13.89 -6.72
N THR A 110 -3.15 -14.63 -7.49
CA THR A 110 -2.91 -14.38 -8.92
C THR A 110 -4.20 -14.31 -9.75
N GLU A 111 -5.16 -15.17 -9.47
CA GLU A 111 -6.47 -15.22 -10.13
C GLU A 111 -7.34 -13.98 -9.86
N SER A 112 -7.10 -13.31 -8.73
CA SER A 112 -7.82 -12.09 -8.32
C SER A 112 -7.11 -10.80 -8.75
N ARG A 113 -5.92 -10.89 -9.36
CA ARG A 113 -5.17 -9.71 -9.82
C ARG A 113 -5.88 -9.03 -11.00
N VAL A 114 -5.81 -7.71 -11.01
CA VAL A 114 -6.45 -6.84 -12.01
C VAL A 114 -5.36 -6.24 -12.89
N ALA A 115 -5.60 -6.16 -14.20
CA ALA A 115 -4.76 -5.38 -15.11
C ALA A 115 -5.16 -3.91 -15.01
N VAL A 116 -4.25 -3.04 -14.54
CA VAL A 116 -4.59 -1.65 -14.18
C VAL A 116 -4.33 -0.69 -15.34
N THR A 117 -5.37 -0.23 -16.02
CA THR A 117 -5.21 0.76 -17.09
C THR A 117 -5.23 2.16 -16.51
N TRP A 118 -4.21 2.97 -16.81
CA TRP A 118 -4.14 4.35 -16.31
C TRP A 118 -5.34 5.17 -16.82
N GLY A 119 -5.95 5.96 -15.92
CA GLY A 119 -7.13 6.77 -16.22
C GLY A 119 -8.45 6.00 -16.29
N ASP A 120 -8.44 4.68 -16.10
CA ASP A 120 -9.63 3.84 -16.09
C ASP A 120 -10.07 3.47 -14.66
N ALA A 121 -11.31 3.01 -14.50
CA ALA A 121 -11.84 2.53 -13.22
C ALA A 121 -11.01 1.37 -12.62
N THR A 122 -10.24 0.66 -13.42
CA THR A 122 -9.28 -0.37 -12.98
C THR A 122 -8.19 0.15 -12.05
N VAL A 123 -7.92 1.45 -11.97
CA VAL A 123 -7.01 2.02 -10.95
C VAL A 123 -7.55 1.83 -9.53
N LEU A 124 -8.87 1.89 -9.35
CA LEU A 124 -9.52 1.78 -8.05
C LEU A 124 -9.71 0.32 -7.61
N LYS A 125 -9.94 -0.60 -8.55
CA LYS A 125 -10.28 -2.01 -8.26
C LYS A 125 -9.26 -2.73 -7.34
N PRO A 126 -7.93 -2.62 -7.55
CA PRO A 126 -6.92 -3.17 -6.64
C PRO A 126 -7.08 -2.73 -5.18
N GLN A 127 -7.36 -1.44 -4.97
CA GLN A 127 -7.53 -0.88 -3.64
C GLN A 127 -8.79 -1.45 -2.97
N LEU A 128 -9.88 -1.60 -3.73
CA LEU A 128 -11.12 -2.20 -3.23
C LEU A 128 -10.94 -3.68 -2.86
N LEU A 129 -10.24 -4.47 -3.68
CA LEU A 129 -9.93 -5.87 -3.37
C LEU A 129 -9.13 -5.99 -2.06
N CYS A 130 -8.12 -5.15 -1.90
CA CYS A 130 -7.34 -5.12 -0.66
C CYS A 130 -8.16 -4.61 0.54
N ALA A 131 -9.07 -3.65 0.33
CA ALA A 131 -9.98 -3.19 1.38
C ALA A 131 -10.96 -4.29 1.81
N GLU A 132 -11.49 -5.10 0.89
CA GLU A 132 -12.30 -6.27 1.21
C GLU A 132 -11.53 -7.31 2.04
N MET A 133 -10.23 -7.50 1.75
CA MET A 133 -9.36 -8.36 2.58
C MET A 133 -9.13 -7.77 3.97
N ALA A 134 -8.90 -6.46 4.07
CA ALA A 134 -8.75 -5.77 5.35
C ALA A 134 -10.02 -5.84 6.20
N LEU A 135 -11.20 -5.69 5.59
CA LEU A 135 -12.50 -5.78 6.28
C LEU A 135 -12.79 -7.16 6.88
N LYS A 136 -12.11 -8.22 6.42
CA LYS A 136 -12.17 -9.57 7.02
C LYS A 136 -11.28 -9.70 8.27
N GLN A 137 -10.40 -8.74 8.51
CA GLN A 137 -9.59 -8.67 9.72
C GLN A 137 -10.24 -7.73 10.73
N SER A 138 -10.07 -8.03 12.02
CA SER A 138 -10.55 -7.19 13.11
C SER A 138 -9.42 -6.32 13.69
N GLY A 139 -9.79 -5.25 14.40
CA GLY A 139 -8.88 -4.52 15.29
C GLY A 139 -8.16 -3.30 14.71
N TRP A 140 -8.03 -3.19 13.38
CA TRP A 140 -7.47 -1.99 12.76
C TRP A 140 -8.43 -0.79 12.84
N ARG A 141 -7.88 0.43 12.82
CA ARG A 141 -8.61 1.69 13.04
C ARG A 141 -8.85 2.50 11.78
N TYR A 142 -7.82 2.60 10.94
CA TYR A 142 -7.84 3.33 9.67
C TYR A 142 -7.21 2.51 8.57
N LEU A 143 -7.68 2.71 7.34
CA LEU A 143 -7.14 2.13 6.13
C LEU A 143 -6.46 3.22 5.30
N LEU A 144 -5.20 2.99 4.94
CA LEU A 144 -4.37 3.91 4.16
C LEU A 144 -4.04 3.25 2.82
N ASN A 145 -4.40 3.92 1.72
CA ASN A 145 -4.06 3.44 0.38
C ASN A 145 -2.73 4.03 -0.09
N LEU A 146 -1.89 3.18 -0.67
CA LEU A 146 -0.56 3.53 -1.15
C LEU A 146 -0.31 2.94 -2.55
N ALA A 147 0.60 3.57 -3.29
CA ALA A 147 1.29 2.97 -4.43
C ALA A 147 2.67 2.45 -3.99
N GLY A 148 3.16 1.39 -4.66
CA GLY A 148 4.42 0.74 -4.28
C GLY A 148 5.70 1.59 -4.41
N GLU A 149 5.62 2.75 -5.06
CA GLU A 149 6.72 3.71 -5.25
C GLU A 149 6.65 4.89 -4.25
N GLU A 150 5.64 4.94 -3.37
CA GLU A 150 5.50 5.97 -2.34
C GLU A 150 6.42 5.70 -1.14
N MET A 151 6.70 6.74 -0.35
CA MET A 151 7.53 6.65 0.85
C MET A 151 6.93 7.51 1.98
N PRO A 152 6.89 6.99 3.23
CA PRO A 152 6.39 7.78 4.35
C PRO A 152 7.38 8.89 4.71
N LEU A 153 6.86 10.08 4.98
CA LEU A 153 7.62 11.22 5.52
C LEU A 153 7.55 11.31 7.05
N ARG A 154 6.79 10.40 7.67
CA ARG A 154 6.47 10.38 9.10
C ARG A 154 6.63 8.97 9.63
N THR A 155 6.93 8.87 10.91
CA THR A 155 6.96 7.59 11.63
C THR A 155 5.55 7.03 11.79
N ASN A 156 5.44 5.74 12.09
CA ASN A 156 4.15 5.11 12.32
C ASN A 156 3.43 5.68 13.58
N LEU A 157 4.17 6.09 14.62
CA LEU A 157 3.59 6.79 15.77
C LEU A 157 3.00 8.16 15.40
N GLU A 158 3.67 8.93 14.55
CA GLU A 158 3.12 10.20 14.02
C GLU A 158 1.89 9.98 13.14
N LEU A 159 1.87 8.91 12.34
CA LEU A 159 0.67 8.51 11.59
C LEU A 159 -0.49 8.17 12.52
N ILE A 160 -0.25 7.38 13.57
CA ILE A 160 -1.26 7.06 14.59
C ILE A 160 -1.80 8.34 15.24
N ALA A 161 -0.93 9.27 15.63
CA ALA A 161 -1.35 10.54 16.22
C ALA A 161 -2.25 11.35 15.27
N ALA A 162 -1.91 11.39 13.97
CA ALA A 162 -2.75 12.03 12.96
C ALA A 162 -4.11 11.34 12.81
N MET A 163 -4.15 10.01 12.81
CA MET A 163 -5.40 9.23 12.72
C MET A 163 -6.28 9.40 13.96
N GLN A 164 -5.67 9.48 15.15
CA GLN A 164 -6.38 9.78 16.39
C GLN A 164 -7.00 11.18 16.36
N ALA A 165 -6.28 12.17 15.82
CA ALA A 165 -6.80 13.53 15.68
C ALA A 165 -8.00 13.63 14.73
N LEU A 166 -8.16 12.70 13.78
CA LEU A 166 -9.35 12.62 12.91
C LEU A 166 -10.61 12.14 13.66
N ASN A 167 -10.47 11.51 14.84
CA ASN A 167 -11.58 11.11 15.72
C ASN A 167 -12.72 10.36 15.01
N GLY A 168 -12.38 9.37 14.17
CA GLY A 168 -13.34 8.56 13.40
C GLY A 168 -13.78 9.18 12.07
N SER A 169 -13.29 10.37 11.73
CA SER A 169 -13.56 11.01 10.43
C SER A 169 -12.62 10.50 9.34
N ASN A 170 -13.07 10.51 8.08
CA ASN A 170 -12.23 10.18 6.94
C ASN A 170 -11.46 11.40 6.43
N LEU A 171 -10.24 11.19 5.95
CA LEU A 171 -9.44 12.21 5.25
C LEU A 171 -9.31 11.83 3.77
N VAL A 172 -10.03 12.55 2.92
CA VAL A 172 -9.97 12.40 1.45
C VAL A 172 -9.98 13.79 0.85
N GLU A 173 -9.05 14.06 -0.06
CA GLU A 173 -9.05 15.32 -0.80
C GLU A 173 -10.25 15.39 -1.73
N GLY A 174 -11.02 16.48 -1.62
CA GLY A 174 -12.17 16.76 -2.48
C GLY A 174 -12.00 18.11 -3.16
N ALA A 175 -12.18 18.13 -4.48
CA ALA A 175 -12.21 19.37 -5.26
C ALA A 175 -13.59 19.60 -5.87
N ARG A 176 -13.99 20.87 -6.02
CA ARG A 176 -15.17 21.21 -6.82
C ARG A 176 -14.85 20.94 -8.29
N LEU A 177 -15.80 20.33 -9.00
CA LEU A 177 -15.61 20.00 -10.42
C LEU A 177 -15.38 21.24 -11.29
N GLY A 178 -16.03 22.37 -11.00
CA GLY A 178 -15.82 23.62 -11.75
C GLY A 178 -15.93 23.40 -13.26
N SER A 179 -14.88 23.77 -14.00
CA SER A 179 -14.80 23.58 -15.46
C SER A 179 -14.74 22.12 -15.90
N TYR A 180 -14.47 21.15 -15.02
CA TYR A 180 -14.46 19.72 -15.33
C TYR A 180 -15.84 19.05 -15.28
N ILE A 181 -16.92 19.82 -15.05
CA ILE A 181 -18.29 19.27 -15.00
C ILE A 181 -18.68 18.55 -16.29
N TYR A 182 -18.11 18.94 -17.45
CA TYR A 182 -18.36 18.24 -18.73
C TYR A 182 -17.96 16.75 -18.68
N ARG A 183 -17.01 16.37 -17.80
CA ARG A 183 -16.55 14.98 -17.66
C ARG A 183 -17.60 14.07 -17.02
N THR A 184 -18.66 14.62 -16.41
CA THR A 184 -19.75 13.79 -15.89
C THR A 184 -20.68 13.28 -16.99
N GLY A 185 -20.55 13.77 -18.23
CA GLY A 185 -21.44 13.37 -19.33
C GLY A 185 -22.92 13.68 -19.04
N GLY A 186 -23.19 14.70 -18.22
CA GLY A 186 -24.55 15.05 -17.79
C GLY A 186 -25.09 14.22 -16.63
N VAL A 187 -24.31 13.29 -16.06
CA VAL A 187 -24.69 12.54 -14.86
C VAL A 187 -24.77 13.48 -13.66
N LYS A 188 -25.94 13.47 -12.99
CA LYS A 188 -26.16 14.20 -11.75
C LYS A 188 -25.45 13.49 -10.60
N LEU A 189 -24.41 14.10 -10.06
CA LEU A 189 -23.64 13.51 -8.97
C LEU A 189 -24.37 13.64 -7.61
N PRO A 190 -24.15 12.71 -6.67
CA PRO A 190 -24.57 12.87 -5.29
C PRO A 190 -23.97 14.17 -4.71
N ASN A 191 -24.75 14.90 -3.90
CA ASN A 191 -24.32 16.12 -3.20
C ASN A 191 -23.94 17.32 -4.08
N GLN A 192 -24.52 17.45 -5.28
CA GLN A 192 -24.48 18.74 -5.99
C GLN A 192 -25.29 19.78 -5.20
N ILE A 193 -24.60 20.53 -4.33
CA ILE A 193 -25.14 21.71 -3.68
C ILE A 193 -25.36 22.74 -4.80
N ASN A 194 -26.62 22.95 -5.17
CA ASN A 194 -27.02 24.05 -6.04
C ASN A 194 -26.63 25.38 -5.36
N ARG A 195 -25.43 25.88 -5.66
CA ARG A 195 -25.14 27.29 -5.40
C ARG A 195 -25.58 28.05 -6.64
N SER A 196 -26.73 28.72 -6.50
CA SER A 196 -26.99 29.93 -7.28
C SER A 196 -25.74 30.81 -7.15
N ILE A 197 -25.03 30.98 -8.26
CA ILE A 197 -23.99 32.00 -8.36
C ILE A 197 -24.72 33.33 -8.23
N PRO A 198 -24.48 34.15 -7.20
CA PRO A 198 -25.04 35.50 -7.17
C PRO A 198 -24.51 36.22 -8.42
N LYS A 199 -25.44 36.77 -9.19
CA LYS A 199 -25.14 37.62 -10.36
C LYS A 199 -24.30 38.82 -9.97
#